data_AF-H1LKI1-F1
#
_entry.id   AF-H1LKI1-F1
#
_cell.length_a   1.000
_cell.length_b   1.000
_cell.length_c   1.000
_cell.angle_alpha   90.00
_cell.angle_beta   90.00
_cell.angle_gamma   90.00
#
_symmetry.space_group_name_H-M   'P 1'
#
loop_
_entity.id
_entity.type
_entity.pdbx_description
1 polymer ?
#
loop_
_entity_poly.entity_id
_entity_poly.type
_entity_poly.pdbx_seq_one_letter_code
_entity_poly.pdbx_strand_id
1 'polypeptide(L)'
;MHMAVFGSAVSGVLIILIMIALGFILARNDWFDNKMTSMFARLVTQIALPAYMISTIMRKFTAKMLLKTLPDLFFPIVSMFLLYIISIFVVKFARIPKMHSGLFRSMFSNSNTVFVGLPVNMALFGRSSLPFVLVYYMANTTFFWTLGVYLIQKDGKGEGSFNWKTTVKKVFSPPLLGFMVGVVLVLLHVSLPDFIMQDYD
;
A
#
# COMPACT_ATOMS: atom_id res chain seq x y z
N MET A 1 28.63 -1.45 -6.10
CA MET A 1 27.20 -1.33 -6.50
C MET A 1 26.25 -2.01 -5.49
N HIS A 2 26.48 -3.27 -5.09
CA HIS A 2 25.60 -3.98 -4.13
C HIS A 2 25.50 -3.34 -2.72
N MET A 3 26.60 -2.80 -2.17
CA MET A 3 26.59 -2.13 -0.85
C MET A 3 25.77 -0.83 -0.83
N ALA A 4 25.78 -0.06 -1.93
CA ALA A 4 25.01 1.18 -2.02
C ALA A 4 23.50 0.91 -2.02
N VAL A 5 23.08 -0.22 -2.61
CA VAL A 5 21.69 -0.62 -2.75
C VAL A 5 21.14 -1.15 -1.43
N PHE A 6 21.92 -2.00 -0.76
CA PHE A 6 21.62 -2.40 0.61
C PHE A 6 21.54 -1.15 1.51
N GLY A 7 22.47 -0.21 1.35
CA GLY A 7 22.45 1.09 2.03
C GLY A 7 21.16 1.88 1.77
N SER A 8 20.71 2.00 0.53
CA SER A 8 19.48 2.74 0.19
C SER A 8 18.22 2.06 0.73
N ALA A 9 18.11 0.73 0.63
CA ALA A 9 16.97 -0.01 1.16
C ALA A 9 16.92 0.06 2.70
N VAL A 10 18.07 -0.10 3.37
CA VAL A 10 18.20 0.03 4.82
C VAL A 10 17.90 1.47 5.26
N SER A 11 18.42 2.47 4.53
CA SER A 11 18.14 3.88 4.80
C SER A 11 16.64 4.19 4.71
N GLY A 12 15.95 3.71 3.68
CA GLY A 12 14.49 3.87 3.55
C GLY A 12 13.71 3.28 4.73
N VAL A 13 14.10 2.08 5.19
CA VAL A 13 13.49 1.46 6.37
C VAL A 13 13.83 2.23 7.65
N LEU A 14 15.08 2.66 7.82
CA LEU A 14 15.52 3.44 8.98
C LEU A 14 14.77 4.77 9.10
N ILE A 15 14.54 5.47 7.99
CA ILE A 15 13.76 6.72 7.98
C ILE A 15 12.36 6.46 8.53
N ILE A 16 11.68 5.41 8.07
CA ILE A 16 10.35 5.04 8.57
C ILE A 16 10.40 4.71 10.07
N LEU A 17 11.41 3.95 10.52
CA LEU A 17 11.56 3.62 11.94
C LEU A 17 11.80 4.85 12.81
N ILE A 18 12.63 5.79 12.37
CA ILE A 18 12.88 7.05 13.07
C ILE A 18 11.60 7.88 13.15
N MET A 19 10.84 7.99 12.06
CA MET A 19 9.56 8.70 12.06
C MET A 19 8.55 8.06 13.02
N ILE A 20 8.46 6.73 13.07
CA ILE A 20 7.60 6.00 14.01
C ILE A 20 8.07 6.26 15.46
N ALA A 21 9.37 6.20 15.73
CA ALA A 21 9.93 6.44 17.06
C ALA A 21 9.65 7.87 17.53
N LEU A 22 9.82 8.88 16.67
CA LEU A 22 9.48 10.27 16.97
C LEU A 22 7.98 10.42 17.24
N GLY A 23 7.12 9.85 16.40
CA GLY A 23 5.67 9.86 16.61
C GLY A 23 5.28 9.23 17.95
N PHE A 24 5.93 8.13 18.34
CA PHE A 24 5.72 7.49 19.64
C PHE A 24 6.18 8.36 20.81
N ILE A 25 7.35 8.99 20.72
CA ILE A 25 7.86 9.90 21.76
C ILE A 25 6.92 11.10 21.94
N LEU A 26 6.46 11.70 20.84
CA LEU A 26 5.50 12.82 20.88
C LEU A 26 4.17 12.39 21.49
N ALA A 27 3.62 11.25 21.07
CA ALA A 27 2.39 10.72 21.64
C ALA A 27 2.52 10.41 23.14
N ARG A 28 3.68 9.87 23.57
CA ARG A 28 3.97 9.62 24.99
C ARG A 28 4.10 10.89 25.82
N ASN A 29 4.49 12.00 25.21
CA ASN A 29 4.59 13.31 25.84
C ASN A 29 3.27 14.11 25.79
N ASP A 30 2.14 13.44 25.52
CA ASP A 30 0.80 14.03 25.43
C ASP A 30 0.66 15.16 24.40
N TRP A 31 1.55 15.21 23.39
CA TRP A 31 1.39 16.15 22.28
C TRP A 31 0.13 15.88 21.46
N PHE A 32 -0.35 14.63 21.48
CA PHE A 32 -1.50 14.18 20.70
C PHE A 32 -2.56 13.58 21.61
N ASP A 33 -3.75 14.21 21.69
CA ASP A 33 -4.90 13.58 22.30
C ASP A 33 -5.55 12.53 21.36
N ASN A 34 -6.52 11.78 21.87
CA ASN A 34 -7.25 10.78 21.09
C ASN A 34 -8.01 11.40 19.90
N LYS A 35 -8.52 12.63 20.04
CA LYS A 35 -9.27 13.33 19.00
C LYS A 35 -8.35 13.73 17.85
N MET A 36 -7.15 14.21 18.17
CA MET A 36 -6.11 14.62 17.23
C MET A 36 -5.58 13.41 16.48
N THR A 37 -5.32 12.29 17.17
CA THR A 37 -4.92 11.03 16.55
C THR A 37 -5.96 10.55 15.53
N SER A 38 -7.25 10.61 15.89
CA SER A 38 -8.35 10.27 14.96
C SER A 38 -8.43 11.24 13.78
N MET A 39 -8.23 12.54 14.03
CA MET A 39 -8.21 13.56 12.98
C MET A 39 -7.07 13.33 12.00
N PHE A 40 -5.85 13.06 12.47
CA PHE A 40 -4.71 12.73 11.62
C PHE A 40 -4.97 11.48 10.79
N ALA A 41 -5.50 10.41 11.40
CA ALA A 41 -5.84 9.20 10.66
C ALA A 41 -6.85 9.46 9.53
N ARG A 42 -7.87 10.31 9.77
CA ARG A 42 -8.83 10.71 8.74
C ARG A 42 -8.20 11.58 7.66
N LEU A 43 -7.40 12.58 8.04
CA LEU A 43 -6.71 13.46 7.11
C LEU A 43 -5.81 12.64 6.16
N VAL A 44 -5.02 11.73 6.72
CA VAL A 44 -4.12 10.87 5.96
C VAL A 44 -4.90 9.94 5.05
N THR A 45 -5.92 9.24 5.56
CA THR A 45 -6.65 8.23 4.76
C THR A 45 -7.64 8.80 3.76
N GLN A 46 -8.21 9.98 4.01
CA GLN A 46 -9.24 10.58 3.16
C GLN A 46 -8.71 11.63 2.19
N ILE A 47 -7.56 12.25 2.48
CA ILE A 47 -7.02 13.34 1.65
C ILE A 47 -5.60 13.03 1.17
N ALA A 48 -4.67 12.82 2.10
CA ALA A 48 -3.25 12.71 1.74
C ALA A 48 -2.95 11.44 0.92
N LEU A 49 -3.44 10.27 1.34
CA LEU A 49 -3.21 9.00 0.63
C LEU A 49 -3.85 8.97 -0.76
N PRO A 50 -5.11 9.40 -0.96
CA PRO A 50 -5.67 9.50 -2.31
C PRO A 50 -4.86 10.42 -3.24
N ALA A 51 -4.46 11.60 -2.75
CA ALA A 51 -3.63 12.53 -3.53
C ALA A 51 -2.26 11.92 -3.87
N TYR A 52 -1.61 11.29 -2.88
CA TYR A 52 -0.35 10.58 -3.08
C TYR A 52 -0.46 9.45 -4.10
N MET A 53 -1.57 8.69 -4.09
CA MET A 53 -1.81 7.63 -5.07
C MET A 53 -1.97 8.20 -6.48
N ILE A 54 -2.71 9.30 -6.65
CA ILE A 54 -2.85 9.97 -7.95
C ILE A 54 -1.48 10.42 -8.47
N SER A 55 -0.74 11.20 -7.67
CA SER A 55 0.61 11.68 -8.04
C SER A 55 1.53 10.50 -8.39
N THR A 56 1.58 9.47 -7.54
CA THR A 56 2.43 8.30 -7.76
C THR A 56 2.11 7.59 -9.07
N ILE A 57 0.83 7.37 -9.38
CA ILE A 57 0.44 6.72 -10.64
C ILE A 57 0.78 7.59 -11.84
N MET A 58 0.46 8.88 -11.78
CA MET A 58 0.72 9.79 -12.89
C MET A 58 2.21 10.02 -13.16
N ARG A 59 3.07 10.00 -12.12
CA ARG A 59 4.53 10.15 -12.28
C ARG A 59 5.22 8.87 -12.70
N LYS A 60 4.78 7.71 -12.20
CA LYS A 60 5.49 6.43 -12.40
C LYS A 60 4.98 5.61 -13.58
N PHE A 61 3.79 5.90 -14.10
CA PHE A 61 3.16 5.10 -15.15
C PHE A 61 2.88 5.92 -16.40
N THR A 62 3.00 5.26 -17.55
CA THR A 62 2.53 5.77 -18.84
C THR A 62 1.41 4.88 -19.36
N ALA A 63 0.52 5.42 -20.20
CA ALA A 63 -0.58 4.63 -20.78
C ALA A 63 -0.08 3.36 -21.49
N LYS A 64 1.01 3.51 -22.26
CA LYS A 64 1.66 2.39 -22.97
C LYS A 64 2.18 1.34 -22.01
N MET A 65 2.78 1.75 -20.88
CA MET A 65 3.25 0.82 -19.86
C MET A 65 2.08 0.10 -19.19
N LEU A 66 1.04 0.83 -18.76
CA LEU A 66 -0.16 0.23 -18.16
C LEU A 66 -0.79 -0.83 -19.06
N LEU A 67 -1.06 -0.50 -20.32
CA LEU A 67 -1.70 -1.42 -21.28
C LEU A 67 -0.82 -2.64 -21.57
N LYS A 68 0.50 -2.46 -21.68
CA LYS A 68 1.43 -3.56 -21.94
C LYS A 68 1.54 -4.52 -20.77
N THR A 69 1.49 -4.02 -19.54
CA THR A 69 1.78 -4.81 -18.33
C THR A 69 0.49 -5.33 -17.66
N LEU A 70 -0.68 -5.00 -18.22
CA LEU A 70 -2.00 -5.49 -17.79
C LEU A 70 -2.12 -7.03 -17.77
N PRO A 71 -1.65 -7.77 -18.80
CA PRO A 71 -1.64 -9.24 -18.77
C PRO A 71 -0.75 -9.80 -17.67
N ASP A 72 0.34 -9.10 -17.35
CA ASP A 72 1.31 -9.53 -16.33
C ASP A 72 0.77 -9.39 -14.90
N LEU A 73 -0.38 -8.73 -14.67
CA LEU A 73 -1.03 -8.67 -13.36
C LEU A 73 -1.41 -10.05 -12.82
N PHE A 74 -1.56 -11.05 -13.69
CA PHE A 74 -1.89 -12.41 -13.27
C PHE A 74 -0.88 -12.96 -12.27
N PHE A 75 0.43 -12.79 -12.52
CA PHE A 75 1.49 -13.29 -11.66
C PHE A 75 1.45 -12.73 -10.23
N PRO A 76 1.45 -11.39 -9.99
CA PRO A 76 1.37 -10.84 -8.65
C PRO A 76 0.05 -11.20 -7.95
N ILE A 77 -1.09 -11.20 -8.65
CA ILE A 77 -2.38 -11.60 -8.06
C ILE A 77 -2.31 -13.03 -7.53
N VAL A 78 -1.82 -13.98 -8.34
CA VAL A 78 -1.67 -15.38 -7.92
C VAL A 78 -0.70 -15.49 -6.74
N SER A 79 0.43 -14.77 -6.79
CA SER A 79 1.42 -14.78 -5.70
C SER A 79 0.84 -14.27 -4.36
N MET A 80 0.08 -13.17 -4.40
CA MET A 80 -0.54 -12.57 -3.20
C MET A 80 -1.65 -13.46 -2.65
N PHE A 81 -2.44 -14.08 -3.54
CA PHE A 81 -3.48 -15.01 -3.14
C PHE A 81 -2.89 -16.27 -2.50
N LEU A 82 -1.80 -16.80 -3.04
CA LEU A 82 -1.09 -17.93 -2.47
C LEU A 82 -0.48 -17.58 -1.10
N LEU A 83 0.16 -16.42 -0.97
CA LEU A 83 0.65 -15.91 0.31
C LEU A 83 -0.48 -15.71 1.32
N TYR A 84 -1.64 -15.22 0.87
CA TYR A 84 -2.82 -15.11 1.72
C TYR A 84 -3.30 -16.48 2.21
N ILE A 85 -3.36 -17.50 1.35
CA ILE A 85 -3.69 -18.87 1.76
C ILE A 85 -2.69 -19.38 2.80
N ILE A 86 -1.38 -19.21 2.55
CA ILE A 86 -0.32 -19.59 3.51
C ILE A 86 -0.52 -18.87 4.84
N SER A 87 -0.87 -17.58 4.82
CA SER A 87 -1.09 -16.79 6.03
C SER A 87 -2.20 -17.36 6.92
N ILE A 88 -3.22 -18.01 6.35
CA ILE A 88 -4.29 -18.67 7.12
C ILE A 88 -3.72 -19.83 7.94
N PHE A 89 -2.87 -20.66 7.33
CA PHE A 89 -2.20 -21.76 8.01
C PHE A 89 -1.23 -21.24 9.06
N VAL A 90 -0.41 -20.24 8.73
CA VAL A 90 0.54 -19.63 9.67
C VAL A 90 -0.17 -19.07 10.89
N VAL A 91 -1.27 -18.34 10.71
CA VAL A 91 -2.09 -17.85 11.83
C VAL A 91 -2.57 -18.99 12.74
N LYS A 92 -2.99 -20.11 12.15
CA LYS A 92 -3.49 -21.26 12.90
C LYS A 92 -2.37 -21.97 13.67
N PHE A 93 -1.23 -22.19 13.03
CA PHE A 93 -0.08 -22.87 13.64
C PHE A 93 0.61 -22.01 14.70
N ALA A 94 0.81 -20.72 14.43
CA ALA A 94 1.38 -19.76 15.37
C ALA A 94 0.41 -19.30 16.47
N ARG A 95 -0.84 -19.80 16.46
CA ARG A 95 -1.89 -19.50 17.45
C ARG A 95 -2.11 -18.00 17.64
N ILE A 96 -2.09 -17.24 16.54
CA ILE A 96 -2.29 -15.78 16.59
C ILE A 96 -3.70 -15.47 17.14
N PRO A 97 -3.85 -14.54 18.10
CA PRO A 97 -5.14 -14.19 18.66
C PRO A 97 -6.14 -13.79 17.57
N LYS A 98 -7.40 -14.21 17.70
CA LYS A 98 -8.47 -13.91 16.73
C LYS A 98 -8.62 -12.40 16.48
N MET A 99 -8.36 -11.58 17.50
CA MET A 99 -8.41 -10.12 17.42
C MET A 99 -7.31 -9.49 16.54
N HIS A 100 -6.28 -10.24 16.17
CA HIS A 100 -5.18 -9.76 15.33
C HIS A 100 -4.97 -10.62 14.08
N SER A 101 -5.88 -11.58 13.84
CA SER A 101 -5.72 -12.56 12.77
C SER A 101 -5.82 -11.90 11.40
N GLY A 102 -6.74 -10.97 11.19
CA GLY A 102 -6.94 -10.27 9.93
C GLY A 102 -5.79 -9.31 9.62
N LEU A 103 -5.34 -8.56 10.63
CA LEU A 103 -4.17 -7.69 10.58
C LEU A 103 -2.92 -8.49 10.22
N PHE A 104 -2.66 -9.61 10.90
CA PHE A 104 -1.51 -10.46 10.61
C PHE A 104 -1.55 -10.98 9.17
N ARG A 105 -2.69 -11.51 8.71
CA ARG A 105 -2.82 -12.04 7.34
C ARG A 105 -2.64 -10.97 6.28
N SER A 106 -3.17 -9.77 6.52
CA SER A 106 -2.94 -8.63 5.63
C SER A 106 -1.45 -8.28 5.60
N MET A 107 -0.78 -8.12 6.73
CA MET A 107 0.64 -7.79 6.76
C MET A 107 1.54 -8.89 6.18
N PHE A 108 1.17 -10.16 6.33
CA PHE A 108 1.92 -11.28 5.76
C PHE A 108 1.85 -11.34 4.22
N SER A 109 0.71 -10.95 3.65
CA SER A 109 0.47 -11.03 2.19
C SER A 109 0.83 -9.75 1.44
N ASN A 110 0.94 -8.61 2.13
CA ASN A 110 1.28 -7.33 1.52
C ASN A 110 2.78 -7.05 1.64
N SER A 111 3.40 -6.71 0.51
CA SER A 111 4.84 -6.41 0.46
C SER A 111 5.13 -4.90 0.45
N ASN A 112 6.30 -4.52 0.96
CA ASN A 112 6.82 -3.15 0.78
C ASN A 112 7.56 -3.05 -0.56
N THR A 113 6.79 -2.68 -1.58
CA THR A 113 7.22 -2.73 -2.97
C THR A 113 7.93 -1.46 -3.42
N VAL A 114 7.63 -0.33 -2.79
CA VAL A 114 8.16 0.99 -3.20
C VAL A 114 9.44 1.35 -2.47
N PHE A 115 9.51 1.19 -1.15
CA PHE A 115 10.69 1.60 -0.38
C PHE A 115 11.80 0.56 -0.42
N VAL A 116 11.44 -0.73 -0.38
CA VAL A 116 12.42 -1.82 -0.40
C VAL A 116 12.46 -2.50 -1.77
N GLY A 117 11.29 -2.88 -2.30
CA GLY A 117 11.21 -3.62 -3.56
C GLY A 117 11.85 -2.90 -4.76
N LEU A 118 11.56 -1.60 -4.93
CA LEU A 118 12.00 -0.83 -6.09
C LEU A 118 13.53 -0.61 -6.12
N PRO A 119 14.20 -0.11 -5.06
CA PRO A 119 15.65 0.02 -5.07
C PRO A 119 16.38 -1.32 -5.27
N VAL A 120 15.89 -2.38 -4.63
CA VAL A 120 16.48 -3.72 -4.75
C VAL A 120 16.34 -4.28 -6.18
N ASN A 121 15.18 -4.12 -6.81
CA ASN A 121 14.98 -4.58 -8.19
C ASN A 121 15.81 -3.76 -9.18
N MET A 122 15.83 -2.44 -9.05
CA MET A 122 16.64 -1.57 -9.90
C MET A 122 18.13 -1.89 -9.80
N ALA A 123 18.59 -2.33 -8.64
CA ALA A 123 19.97 -2.71 -8.41
C ALA A 123 20.36 -4.06 -9.01
N LEU A 124 19.49 -5.06 -8.86
CA LEU A 124 19.75 -6.42 -9.31
C LEU A 124 19.52 -6.57 -10.81
N PHE A 125 18.49 -5.91 -11.33
CA PHE A 125 17.99 -6.12 -12.69
C PHE A 125 18.01 -4.84 -13.55
N GLY A 126 18.40 -3.69 -12.98
CA GLY A 126 18.43 -2.43 -13.72
C GLY A 126 17.03 -1.86 -14.00
N ARG A 127 16.97 -0.86 -14.89
CA ARG A 127 15.73 -0.16 -15.26
C ARG A 127 14.70 -1.05 -15.97
N SER A 128 15.12 -2.18 -16.54
CA SER A 128 14.21 -3.15 -17.18
C SER A 128 13.26 -3.81 -16.18
N SER A 129 13.58 -3.83 -14.89
CA SER A 129 12.70 -4.33 -13.82
C SER A 129 11.55 -3.40 -13.46
N LEU A 130 11.64 -2.12 -13.84
CA LEU A 130 10.69 -1.09 -13.42
C LEU A 130 9.23 -1.44 -13.74
N PRO A 131 8.86 -1.87 -14.97
CA PRO A 131 7.47 -2.21 -15.29
C PRO A 131 6.93 -3.36 -14.42
N PHE A 132 7.77 -4.36 -14.12
CA PHE A 132 7.38 -5.52 -13.30
C PHE A 132 7.13 -5.12 -11.85
N VAL A 133 8.00 -4.29 -11.26
CA VAL A 133 7.81 -3.78 -9.90
C VAL A 133 6.56 -2.91 -9.81
N LEU A 134 6.33 -2.08 -10.83
CA LEU A 134 5.17 -1.21 -10.91
C LEU A 134 3.86 -2.00 -11.02
N VAL A 135 3.82 -3.07 -11.81
CA VAL A 135 2.63 -3.93 -11.87
C VAL A 135 2.39 -4.72 -10.61
N TYR A 136 3.46 -5.22 -9.98
CA TYR A 136 3.33 -5.80 -8.65
C TYR A 136 2.79 -4.75 -7.66
N TYR A 137 3.27 -3.50 -7.70
CA TYR A 137 2.76 -2.41 -6.87
C TYR A 137 1.27 -2.13 -7.10
N MET A 138 0.81 -2.12 -8.35
CA MET A 138 -0.62 -1.94 -8.67
C MET A 138 -1.48 -3.05 -8.06
N ALA A 139 -1.07 -4.30 -8.25
CA ALA A 139 -1.75 -5.45 -7.67
C ALA A 139 -1.74 -5.40 -6.13
N ASN A 140 -0.59 -5.07 -5.52
CA ASN A 140 -0.41 -4.99 -4.07
C ASN A 140 -1.30 -3.91 -3.46
N THR A 141 -1.29 -2.72 -4.06
CA THR A 141 -2.12 -1.58 -3.62
C THR A 141 -3.59 -1.93 -3.69
N THR A 142 -4.03 -2.53 -4.81
CA THR A 142 -5.42 -2.95 -4.99
C THR A 142 -5.78 -4.03 -3.96
N PHE A 143 -4.95 -5.05 -3.80
CA PHE A 143 -5.17 -6.13 -2.83
C PHE A 143 -5.24 -5.61 -1.39
N PHE A 144 -4.34 -4.70 -1.01
CA PHE A 144 -4.32 -4.10 0.32
C PHE A 144 -5.61 -3.33 0.61
N TRP A 145 -5.98 -2.39 -0.26
CA TRP A 145 -7.13 -1.52 -0.04
C TRP A 145 -8.48 -2.19 -0.23
N THR A 146 -8.49 -3.42 -0.75
CA THR A 146 -9.69 -4.26 -0.88
C THR A 146 -9.73 -5.34 0.20
N LEU A 147 -8.98 -6.43 0.02
CA LEU A 147 -8.99 -7.59 0.92
C LEU A 147 -8.22 -7.31 2.22
N GLY A 148 -7.07 -6.63 2.16
CA GLY A 148 -6.25 -6.34 3.34
C GLY A 148 -7.01 -5.53 4.40
N VAL A 149 -7.54 -4.38 4.00
CA VAL A 149 -8.35 -3.51 4.87
C VAL A 149 -9.62 -4.20 5.34
N TYR A 150 -10.27 -5.01 4.50
CA TYR A 150 -11.43 -5.81 4.90
C TYR A 150 -11.06 -6.79 6.04
N LEU A 151 -9.93 -7.49 5.94
CA LEU A 151 -9.44 -8.40 6.98
C LEU A 151 -9.13 -7.66 8.28
N ILE A 152 -8.46 -6.51 8.20
CA ILE A 152 -8.16 -5.67 9.37
C ILE A 152 -9.44 -5.17 10.05
N GLN A 153 -10.47 -4.81 9.28
CA GLN A 153 -11.74 -4.35 9.86
C GLN A 153 -12.59 -5.48 10.47
N LYS A 154 -12.33 -6.72 10.06
CA LYS A 154 -12.96 -7.90 10.67
C LYS A 154 -12.36 -8.19 12.05
N ASP A 155 -11.11 -7.80 12.28
CA ASP A 155 -10.51 -7.88 13.60
C ASP A 155 -11.25 -6.99 14.60
N GLY A 156 -11.50 -7.52 15.81
CA GLY A 156 -12.18 -6.81 16.89
C GLY A 156 -13.70 -6.67 16.75
N LYS A 157 -14.28 -6.99 15.59
CA LYS A 157 -15.74 -7.14 15.43
C LYS A 157 -16.08 -8.62 15.55
N GLY A 158 -16.85 -8.99 16.59
CA GLY A 158 -17.46 -10.32 16.68
C GLY A 158 -18.28 -10.66 15.43
N GLU A 159 -18.79 -11.89 15.34
CA GLU A 159 -19.59 -12.41 14.21
C GLU A 159 -20.83 -11.55 13.92
N GLY A 160 -20.64 -10.39 13.30
CA GLY A 160 -21.67 -9.45 12.91
C GLY A 160 -22.10 -9.74 11.48
N SER A 161 -23.41 -9.60 11.24
CA SER A 161 -24.05 -9.84 9.94
C SER A 161 -23.26 -9.24 8.77
N PHE A 162 -23.00 -10.08 7.76
CA PHE A 162 -22.31 -9.68 6.54
C PHE A 162 -23.22 -8.75 5.73
N ASN A 163 -23.04 -7.43 5.87
CA ASN A 163 -23.79 -6.47 5.07
C ASN A 163 -22.99 -6.10 3.81
N TRP A 164 -23.35 -6.73 2.69
CA TRP A 164 -22.75 -6.55 1.37
C TRP A 164 -22.59 -5.07 0.97
N LYS A 165 -23.60 -4.21 1.23
CA LYS A 165 -23.52 -2.77 0.92
C LYS A 165 -22.41 -2.08 1.71
N THR A 166 -22.23 -2.44 2.98
CA THR A 166 -21.12 -1.88 3.78
C THR A 166 -19.78 -2.42 3.31
N THR A 167 -19.68 -3.70 2.96
CA THR A 167 -18.46 -4.32 2.45
C THR A 167 -18.01 -3.69 1.14
N VAL A 168 -18.91 -3.52 0.16
CA VAL A 168 -18.60 -2.88 -1.12
C VAL A 168 -18.17 -1.42 -0.92
N LYS A 169 -18.88 -0.65 -0.09
CA LYS A 169 -18.50 0.75 0.22
C LYS A 169 -17.14 0.85 0.93
N LYS A 170 -16.74 -0.19 1.68
CA LYS A 170 -15.45 -0.26 2.37
C LYS A 170 -14.31 -0.70 1.45
N VAL A 171 -14.61 -1.52 0.44
CA VAL A 171 -13.67 -1.94 -0.61
C VAL A 171 -13.29 -0.75 -1.49
N PHE A 172 -14.22 0.14 -1.81
CA PHE A 172 -13.94 1.43 -2.47
C PHE A 172 -13.49 2.50 -1.47
N SER A 173 -12.37 2.22 -0.79
CA SER A 173 -11.75 3.19 0.10
C SER A 173 -11.23 4.42 -0.68
N PRO A 174 -11.19 5.62 -0.06
CA PRO A 174 -10.67 6.81 -0.72
C PRO A 174 -9.30 6.61 -1.39
N PRO A 175 -8.32 5.89 -0.79
CA PRO A 175 -7.04 5.63 -1.44
C PRO A 175 -7.15 4.78 -2.70
N LEU A 176 -8.04 3.77 -2.71
CA LEU A 176 -8.30 2.99 -3.92
C LEU A 176 -8.95 3.84 -5.01
N LEU A 177 -9.87 4.73 -4.65
CA LEU A 177 -10.47 5.67 -5.60
C LEU A 177 -9.41 6.63 -6.18
N GLY A 178 -8.50 7.15 -5.35
CA GLY A 178 -7.37 7.95 -5.82
C GLY A 178 -6.49 7.17 -6.81
N PHE A 179 -6.17 5.92 -6.50
CA PHE A 179 -5.45 5.03 -7.41
C PHE A 179 -6.20 4.84 -8.74
N MET A 180 -7.51 4.57 -8.72
CA MET A 180 -8.32 4.41 -9.94
C MET A 180 -8.37 5.69 -10.77
N VAL A 181 -8.53 6.85 -10.13
CA VAL A 181 -8.50 8.16 -10.79
C VAL A 181 -7.14 8.39 -11.46
N GLY A 182 -6.04 8.10 -10.77
CA GLY A 182 -4.69 8.19 -11.34
C GLY A 182 -4.53 7.31 -12.58
N VAL A 183 -5.02 6.06 -12.55
CA VAL A 183 -4.98 5.16 -13.71
C VAL A 183 -5.78 5.73 -14.88
N VAL A 184 -6.99 6.23 -14.64
CA VAL A 184 -7.83 6.85 -15.68
C VAL A 184 -7.14 8.06 -16.30
N LEU A 185 -6.57 8.96 -15.49
CA LEU A 185 -5.86 10.15 -15.97
C LEU A 185 -4.67 9.78 -16.86
N VAL A 186 -3.88 8.77 -16.46
CA VAL A 186 -2.76 8.28 -17.28
C VAL A 186 -3.25 7.70 -18.62
N LEU A 187 -4.32 6.90 -18.62
CA LEU A 187 -4.87 6.31 -19.85
C LEU A 187 -5.44 7.37 -20.80
N LEU A 188 -6.04 8.43 -20.27
CA LEU A 188 -6.55 9.57 -21.04
C LEU A 188 -5.44 10.54 -21.47
N HIS A 189 -4.18 10.28 -21.10
CA HIS A 189 -3.03 11.18 -21.35
C HIS A 189 -3.27 12.60 -20.81
N VAL A 190 -4.00 12.73 -19.71
CA VAL A 190 -4.25 14.03 -19.07
C VAL A 190 -3.04 14.39 -18.20
N SER A 191 -2.39 15.51 -18.53
CA SER A 191 -1.36 16.10 -17.69
C SER A 191 -2.00 17.03 -16.65
N LEU A 192 -1.75 16.79 -15.37
CA LEU A 192 -2.09 17.75 -14.32
C LEU A 192 -1.04 18.88 -14.30
N PRO A 193 -1.44 20.12 -13.94
CA PRO A 193 -0.50 21.24 -13.76
C PRO A 193 0.65 20.90 -12.81
N ASP A 194 1.86 21.39 -13.11
CA ASP A 194 3.07 21.08 -12.35
C ASP A 194 2.93 21.41 -10.86
N PHE A 195 2.24 22.51 -10.51
CA PHE A 195 1.99 22.88 -9.11
C PHE A 195 1.24 21.81 -8.30
N ILE A 196 0.41 20.98 -8.94
CA ILE A 196 -0.31 19.87 -8.28
C ILE A 196 0.55 18.61 -8.20
N MET A 197 1.44 18.43 -9.17
CA MET A 197 2.29 17.24 -9.34
C MET A 197 3.65 17.37 -8.66
N GLN A 198 4.02 18.56 -8.23
CA GLN A 198 5.27 18.84 -7.55
C GLN A 198 5.19 18.33 -6.11
N ASP A 199 5.68 17.10 -5.90
CA ASP A 199 6.09 16.66 -4.58
C ASP A 199 7.37 17.45 -4.19
N TYR A 200 7.54 17.73 -2.88
CA TYR A 200 8.82 18.24 -2.36
C TYR A 200 9.87 17.11 -2.50
N ASP A 201 10.46 16.96 -3.69
CA ASP A 201 11.63 16.11 -3.96
C ASP A 201 12.93 16.79 -3.51
#